data_AF-A0A8S4RDJ2-F1
#
_entry.id   AF-A0A8S4RDJ2-F1
#
_cell.length_a   1.000
_cell.length_b   1.000
_cell.length_c   1.000
_cell.angle_alpha   90.00
_cell.angle_beta   90.00
_cell.angle_gamma   90.00
#
_symmetry.space_group_name_H-M   'P 1'
#
loop_
_entity.id
_entity.type
_entity.pdbx_description
1 polymer ?
#
loop_
_entity_poly.entity_id
_entity_poly.type
_entity_poly.pdbx_seq_one_letter_code
_entity_poly.pdbx_strand_id
1 'polypeptide(L)'
;MKIKKQHRKKKYLHKLNRKRMHLKLKNTGEVSCKVIKEAWNPKKTTCRNLREMGLANDPNKVISIPNFKQEKLHKALQIVNNVESDSEEEKVVQKPAPKRRVAEQLEKDAKAPRERRFMLPKGQVEFITYLLDKYGHDYKAMVKDKKNYYQETWKQLRAKIKKFMGIPKQYGEYLKARGLLDKEEDEEELKKQAKALAMDDSD
;
A
#
# COMPACT_ATOMS: atom_id res chain seq x y z
N MET A 1 -6.85 12.66 -38.89
CA MET A 1 -5.97 13.69 -39.51
C MET A 1 -5.20 14.60 -38.54
N LYS A 2 -5.30 14.50 -37.21
CA LYS A 2 -4.56 15.38 -36.27
C LYS A 2 -3.07 15.04 -36.12
N ILE A 3 -2.69 13.77 -36.26
CA ILE A 3 -1.33 13.28 -35.99
C ILE A 3 -0.31 13.82 -37.01
N LYS A 4 -0.59 13.75 -38.32
CA LYS A 4 0.32 14.26 -39.38
C LYS A 4 0.63 15.76 -39.25
N LYS A 5 -0.35 16.58 -38.79
CA LYS A 5 -0.13 18.02 -38.50
C LYS A 5 0.78 18.24 -37.29
N GLN A 6 0.71 17.39 -36.26
CA GLN A 6 1.56 17.50 -35.08
C GLN A 6 3.03 17.12 -35.38
N HIS A 7 3.27 16.12 -36.23
CA HIS A 7 4.62 15.75 -36.67
C HIS A 7 5.30 16.85 -37.51
N ARG A 8 4.58 17.53 -38.42
CA ARG A 8 5.11 18.69 -39.19
C ARG A 8 5.55 19.86 -38.30
N LYS A 9 4.96 20.03 -37.10
CA LYS A 9 5.33 21.08 -36.15
C LYS A 9 6.57 20.75 -35.31
N LYS A 10 6.95 19.48 -35.18
CA LYS A 10 8.15 19.06 -34.44
C LYS A 10 9.38 19.12 -35.36
N LYS A 11 9.92 20.32 -35.61
CA LYS A 11 11.22 20.48 -36.28
C LYS A 11 12.36 20.17 -35.31
N TYR A 12 13.37 19.42 -35.78
CA TYR A 12 14.60 19.18 -35.03
C TYR A 12 15.44 20.47 -35.01
N LEU A 13 15.72 21.00 -33.82
CA LEU A 13 16.51 22.20 -33.63
C LEU A 13 17.97 21.80 -33.36
N HIS A 14 18.84 21.95 -34.36
CA HIS A 14 20.25 21.54 -34.27
C HIS A 14 21.04 22.24 -33.16
N LYS A 15 20.61 23.46 -32.75
CA LYS A 15 21.23 24.23 -31.65
C LYS A 15 20.95 23.63 -30.26
N LEU A 16 19.90 22.82 -30.13
CA LEU A 16 19.54 22.18 -28.87
C LEU A 16 20.12 20.77 -28.81
N ASN A 17 21.14 20.59 -27.97
CA ASN A 17 21.62 19.26 -27.64
C ASN A 17 20.62 18.56 -26.71
N ARG A 18 19.67 17.83 -27.29
CA ARG A 18 18.59 17.13 -26.57
C ARG A 18 19.11 16.11 -25.54
N LYS A 19 20.28 15.50 -25.77
CA LYS A 19 20.91 14.57 -24.80
C LYS A 19 21.31 15.28 -23.50
N ARG A 20 21.72 16.54 -23.59
CA ARG A 20 22.16 17.37 -22.45
C ARG A 20 21.05 18.24 -21.86
N MET A 21 19.83 18.19 -22.40
CA MET A 21 18.72 19.02 -21.94
C MET A 21 18.31 18.72 -20.49
N HIS A 22 18.45 17.47 -20.04
CA HIS A 22 18.13 17.07 -18.67
C HIS A 22 19.01 17.77 -17.62
N LEU A 23 20.24 18.16 -17.96
CA LEU A 23 21.16 18.89 -17.07
C LEU A 23 20.66 20.31 -16.74
N LYS A 24 19.76 20.85 -17.57
CA LYS A 24 19.16 22.18 -17.38
C LYS A 24 17.81 22.14 -16.67
N LEU A 25 17.28 20.95 -16.37
CA LEU A 25 16.04 20.80 -15.62
C LEU A 25 16.32 21.12 -14.15
N LYS A 26 15.86 22.28 -13.70
CA LYS A 26 15.96 22.72 -12.30
C LYS A 26 14.75 22.32 -11.45
N ASN A 27 13.64 21.96 -12.10
CA ASN A 27 12.39 21.66 -11.40
C ASN A 27 12.36 20.18 -10.98
N THR A 28 12.18 19.93 -9.69
CA THR A 28 12.03 18.59 -9.09
C THR A 28 10.58 18.08 -9.11
N GLY A 29 9.62 18.88 -9.59
CA GLY A 29 8.19 18.54 -9.60
C GLY A 29 7.51 18.86 -8.27
N GLU A 30 6.24 18.46 -8.14
CA GLU A 30 5.49 18.60 -6.89
C GLU A 30 5.72 17.40 -5.95
N VAL A 31 6.10 17.70 -4.71
CA VAL A 31 6.24 16.70 -3.64
C VAL A 31 4.87 16.44 -3.02
N SER A 32 4.36 15.21 -3.09
CA SER A 32 3.05 14.82 -2.55
C SER A 32 3.03 14.77 -1.02
N CYS A 33 4.12 14.32 -0.38
CA CYS A 33 4.24 14.23 1.07
C CYS A 33 4.41 15.61 1.69
N LYS A 34 3.41 16.05 2.48
CA LYS A 34 3.41 17.36 3.16
C LYS A 34 4.63 17.57 4.06
N VAL A 35 4.99 16.56 4.87
CA VAL A 35 6.13 16.61 5.79
C VAL A 35 7.44 16.91 5.06
N ILE A 36 7.69 16.25 3.93
CA ILE A 36 8.89 16.46 3.13
C ILE A 36 8.83 17.83 2.44
N LYS A 37 7.65 18.22 1.93
CA LYS A 37 7.43 19.50 1.25
C LYS A 37 7.73 20.69 2.18
N GLU A 38 7.27 20.64 3.43
CA GLU A 38 7.52 21.67 4.45
C GLU A 38 9.00 21.76 4.82
N ALA A 39 9.69 20.63 4.93
CA ALA A 39 11.10 20.59 5.25
C ALA A 39 12.02 20.92 4.04
N TRP A 40 11.48 21.00 2.83
CA TRP A 40 12.24 21.14 1.58
C TRP A 40 12.85 22.53 1.42
N ASN A 41 14.14 22.60 1.09
CA ASN A 41 14.80 23.87 0.77
C ASN A 41 15.10 23.95 -0.74
N PRO A 42 14.47 24.87 -1.50
CA PRO A 42 14.67 24.97 -2.95
C PRO A 42 16.07 25.45 -3.35
N LYS A 43 16.84 26.04 -2.42
CA LYS A 43 18.22 26.48 -2.68
C LYS A 43 19.24 25.35 -2.59
N LYS A 44 18.86 24.19 -2.04
CA LYS A 44 19.74 23.02 -1.86
C LYS A 44 19.44 21.96 -2.92
N THR A 45 20.44 21.15 -3.23
CA THR A 45 20.26 20.00 -4.12
C THR A 45 19.35 18.94 -3.47
N THR A 46 18.64 18.17 -4.30
CA THR A 46 17.77 17.06 -3.87
C THR A 46 18.50 16.10 -2.92
N CYS A 47 19.71 15.68 -3.29
CA CYS A 47 20.53 14.78 -2.47
C CYS A 47 20.85 15.37 -1.10
N ARG A 48 21.16 16.67 -1.03
CA ARG A 48 21.47 17.35 0.23
C ARG A 48 20.23 17.49 1.10
N ASN A 49 19.09 17.85 0.51
CA ASN A 49 17.82 17.93 1.23
C ASN A 49 17.44 16.58 1.85
N LEU A 50 17.48 15.49 1.06
CA LEU A 50 17.16 14.15 1.55
C LEU A 50 18.11 13.73 2.66
N ARG A 51 19.43 13.90 2.48
CA ARG A 51 20.42 13.60 3.52
C ARG A 51 20.19 14.40 4.81
N GLU A 52 19.86 15.69 4.69
CA GLU A 52 19.56 16.54 5.85
C GLU A 52 18.30 16.09 6.60
N MET A 53 17.32 15.52 5.90
CA MET A 53 16.10 14.94 6.47
C MET A 53 16.28 13.51 7.02
N GLY A 54 17.45 12.90 6.83
CA GLY A 54 17.69 11.49 7.18
C GLY A 54 17.11 10.50 6.17
N LEU A 55 16.84 10.93 4.94
CA LEU A 55 16.29 10.11 3.86
C LEU A 55 17.39 9.67 2.88
N ALA A 56 17.27 8.43 2.40
CA ALA A 56 18.13 7.89 1.35
C ALA A 56 17.75 8.47 -0.02
N ASN A 57 18.73 8.96 -0.78
CA ASN A 57 18.52 9.36 -2.17
C ASN A 57 18.52 8.17 -3.14
N ASP A 58 19.33 7.16 -2.84
CA ASP A 58 19.46 5.93 -3.64
C ASP A 58 19.41 4.73 -2.68
N PRO A 59 18.31 3.95 -2.68
CA PRO A 59 18.15 2.85 -1.73
C PRO A 59 19.16 1.74 -1.97
N ASN A 60 19.58 1.49 -3.21
CA ASN A 60 20.52 0.40 -3.51
C ASN A 60 21.94 0.68 -2.99
N LYS A 61 22.28 1.95 -2.80
CA LYS A 61 23.55 2.36 -2.19
C LYS A 61 23.52 2.31 -0.67
N VAL A 62 22.35 2.57 -0.08
CA VAL A 62 22.17 2.59 1.38
C VAL A 62 21.90 1.17 1.90
N ILE A 63 21.15 0.38 1.14
CA ILE A 63 20.84 -1.02 1.38
C ILE A 63 21.47 -1.79 0.22
N SER A 64 22.77 -2.09 0.32
CA SER A 64 23.46 -2.90 -0.66
C SER A 64 22.89 -4.32 -0.65
N ILE A 65 22.60 -4.85 -1.84
CA ILE A 65 22.25 -6.26 -1.97
C ILE A 65 23.54 -7.07 -1.80
N PRO A 66 23.58 -8.07 -0.89
CA PRO A 66 24.76 -8.89 -0.68
C PRO A 66 25.17 -9.58 -1.98
N ASN A 67 26.43 -9.39 -2.40
CA ASN A 67 26.98 -10.02 -3.59
C ASN A 67 27.96 -11.11 -3.18
N PHE A 68 27.52 -12.37 -3.32
CA PHE A 68 28.26 -13.56 -2.93
C PHE A 68 29.72 -13.59 -3.45
N LYS A 69 29.97 -13.08 -4.67
CA LYS A 69 31.34 -13.04 -5.22
C LYS A 69 32.21 -12.02 -4.49
N GLN A 70 31.65 -10.85 -4.18
CA GLN A 70 32.36 -9.79 -3.46
C GLN A 70 32.63 -10.21 -2.01
N GLU A 71 31.67 -10.85 -1.36
CA GLU A 71 31.84 -11.40 0.00
C GLU A 71 32.93 -12.48 0.03
N LYS A 72 32.97 -13.38 -0.97
CA LYS A 72 33.99 -14.42 -1.04
C LYS A 72 35.38 -13.86 -1.29
N LEU A 73 35.50 -12.84 -2.14
CA LEU A 73 36.76 -12.11 -2.34
C LEU A 73 37.19 -11.36 -1.08
N HIS A 74 36.27 -10.69 -0.38
CA HIS A 74 36.55 -10.01 0.87
C HIS A 74 37.07 -10.98 1.93
N LYS A 75 36.39 -12.12 2.12
CA LYS A 75 36.84 -13.20 3.02
C LYS A 75 38.21 -13.73 2.63
N ALA A 76 38.46 -13.97 1.33
CA ALA A 76 39.76 -14.43 0.86
C ALA A 76 40.89 -13.41 1.12
N LEU A 77 40.63 -12.11 0.86
CA LEU A 77 41.58 -11.03 1.15
C LEU A 77 41.86 -10.88 2.66
N GLN A 78 40.83 -11.05 3.49
CA GLN A 78 40.95 -11.01 4.95
C GLN A 78 41.83 -12.16 5.47
N ILE A 79 41.65 -13.37 4.91
CA ILE A 79 42.49 -14.54 5.21
C ILE A 79 43.94 -14.31 4.78
N VAL A 80 44.17 -13.76 3.58
CA VAL A 80 45.52 -13.53 3.04
C VAL A 80 46.28 -12.46 3.82
N ASN A 81 45.61 -11.40 4.26
CA ASN A 81 46.25 -10.31 4.99
C ASN A 81 46.46 -10.60 6.48
N ASN A 82 46.03 -11.76 6.99
CA ASN A 82 46.13 -12.17 8.40
C ASN A 82 45.63 -11.08 9.39
N VAL A 83 44.66 -10.28 8.93
CA VAL A 83 44.01 -9.26 9.74
C VAL A 83 42.80 -9.94 10.40
N GLU A 84 43.03 -10.48 11.59
CA GLU A 84 41.99 -10.87 12.53
C GLU A 84 41.38 -9.60 13.13
N SER A 85 40.83 -8.75 12.26
CA SER A 85 39.97 -7.67 12.69
C SER A 85 38.57 -8.15 12.43
N ASP A 86 37.86 -8.34 13.53
CA ASP A 86 36.42 -8.19 13.66
C ASP A 86 36.02 -6.74 13.31
N SER A 87 36.49 -6.25 12.15
CA SER A 87 36.03 -5.01 11.58
C SER A 87 34.65 -5.31 11.01
N GLU A 88 33.68 -5.39 11.92
CA GLU A 88 32.46 -4.62 11.76
C GLU A 88 32.88 -3.34 11.04
N GLU A 89 32.62 -3.28 9.73
CA GLU A 89 32.90 -2.11 8.90
C GLU A 89 32.58 -0.91 9.76
N GLU A 90 33.61 -0.13 10.13
CA GLU A 90 33.47 0.94 11.12
C GLU A 90 32.17 1.64 10.80
N LYS A 91 31.16 1.46 11.65
CA LYS A 91 29.87 2.12 11.47
C LYS A 91 30.22 3.57 11.65
N VAL A 92 30.62 4.23 10.57
CA VAL A 92 30.98 5.64 10.54
C VAL A 92 29.81 6.28 11.24
N VAL A 93 30.05 6.77 12.47
CA VAL A 93 29.00 7.28 13.33
C VAL A 93 28.47 8.50 12.61
N GLN A 94 27.45 8.27 11.78
CA GLN A 94 26.94 9.30 10.91
C GLN A 94 26.30 10.31 11.85
N LYS A 95 26.85 11.53 11.83
CA LYS A 95 26.30 12.64 12.61
C LYS A 95 24.79 12.69 12.37
N PRO A 96 23.98 12.81 13.44
CA PRO A 96 22.53 12.78 13.29
C PRO A 96 22.09 13.85 12.30
N ALA A 97 21.20 13.47 11.38
CA ALA A 97 20.73 14.37 10.35
C ALA A 97 20.05 15.60 10.99
N PRO A 98 20.33 16.83 10.52
CA PRO A 98 19.85 18.06 11.15
C PRO A 98 18.32 18.19 11.17
N LYS A 99 17.61 17.51 10.27
CA LYS A 99 16.14 17.49 10.19
C LYS A 99 15.57 16.09 10.45
N ARG A 100 16.14 15.35 11.41
CA ARG A 100 15.72 13.99 11.80
C ARG A 100 14.22 13.84 12.10
N ARG A 101 13.57 14.90 12.60
CA ARG A 101 12.12 14.97 12.85
C ARG A 101 11.28 14.48 11.64
N VAL A 102 11.74 14.74 10.42
CA VAL A 102 11.04 14.32 9.20
C VAL A 102 10.96 12.80 9.11
N ALA A 103 12.09 12.10 9.32
CA ALA A 103 12.13 10.64 9.31
C ALA A 103 11.24 10.06 10.42
N GLU A 104 11.32 10.59 11.64
CA GLU A 104 10.50 10.13 12.78
C GLU A 104 8.99 10.31 12.55
N GLN A 105 8.58 11.41 11.93
CA GLN A 105 7.17 11.63 11.58
C GLN A 105 6.69 10.65 10.51
N LEU A 106 7.53 10.36 9.51
CA LEU A 106 7.21 9.39 8.47
C LEU A 106 7.14 7.97 9.02
N GLU A 107 8.02 7.60 9.96
CA GLU A 107 7.97 6.31 10.65
C GLU A 107 6.69 6.14 11.47
N LYS A 108 6.29 7.20 12.19
CA LYS A 108 5.03 7.21 12.94
C LYS A 108 3.80 7.07 12.03
N ASP A 109 3.77 7.80 10.91
CA ASP A 109 2.68 7.68 9.92
C ASP A 109 2.66 6.33 9.20
N ALA A 110 3.83 5.71 8.99
CA ALA A 110 3.93 4.37 8.42
C ALA A 110 3.44 3.28 9.39
N LYS A 111 3.73 3.44 10.69
CA LYS A 111 3.31 2.49 11.74
C LYS A 111 1.83 2.62 12.11
N ALA A 112 1.21 3.77 11.86
CA ALA A 112 -0.20 3.99 12.15
C ALA A 112 -1.10 2.92 11.47
N PRO A 113 -2.05 2.31 12.19
CA PRO A 113 -2.95 1.32 11.61
C PRO A 113 -3.82 1.99 10.54
N ARG A 114 -3.82 1.43 9.33
CA ARG A 114 -4.64 1.93 8.22
C ARG A 114 -5.84 1.03 8.00
N GLU A 115 -7.01 1.63 7.85
CA GLU A 115 -8.23 0.91 7.51
C GLU A 115 -8.09 0.23 6.14
N ARG A 116 -8.57 -1.01 6.05
CA ARG A 116 -8.55 -1.76 4.79
C ARG A 116 -9.65 -1.22 3.85
N ARG A 117 -9.26 -0.47 2.83
CA ARG A 117 -10.18 0.13 1.82
C ARG A 117 -10.54 -0.80 0.66
N PHE A 118 -10.06 -2.04 0.67
CA PHE A 118 -10.31 -3.00 -0.41
C PHE A 118 -11.81 -3.35 -0.49
N MET A 119 -12.37 -3.23 -1.68
CA MET A 119 -13.75 -3.59 -2.03
C MET A 119 -13.76 -4.41 -3.31
N LEU A 120 -14.70 -5.35 -3.43
CA LEU A 120 -14.90 -6.09 -4.67
C LEU A 120 -15.68 -5.23 -5.68
N PRO A 121 -15.41 -5.38 -7.00
CA PRO A 121 -16.21 -4.75 -8.04
C PRO A 121 -17.69 -5.17 -7.96
N LYS A 122 -18.62 -4.27 -8.33
CA LYS A 122 -20.08 -4.52 -8.24
C LYS A 122 -20.53 -5.80 -8.94
N GLY A 123 -20.12 -6.01 -10.19
CA GLY A 123 -20.49 -7.24 -10.92
C GLY A 123 -19.94 -8.52 -10.28
N GLN A 124 -18.81 -8.45 -9.57
CA GLN A 124 -18.29 -9.60 -8.84
C GLN A 124 -19.09 -9.85 -7.55
N VAL A 125 -19.53 -8.78 -6.87
CA VAL A 125 -20.44 -8.90 -5.73
C VAL A 125 -21.77 -9.52 -6.18
N GLU A 126 -22.40 -9.00 -7.23
CA GLU A 126 -23.67 -9.52 -7.76
C GLU A 126 -23.59 -11.00 -8.16
N PHE A 127 -22.48 -11.42 -8.78
CA PHE A 127 -22.25 -12.82 -9.11
C PHE A 127 -22.13 -13.69 -7.86
N ILE A 128 -21.36 -13.24 -6.86
CA ILE A 128 -21.15 -13.96 -5.61
C ILE A 128 -22.43 -14.06 -4.79
N THR A 129 -23.19 -12.95 -4.66
CA THR A 129 -24.47 -12.94 -3.93
C THR A 129 -25.47 -13.86 -4.61
N TYR A 130 -25.55 -13.85 -5.94
CA TYR A 130 -26.38 -14.80 -6.69
C TYR A 130 -26.02 -16.27 -6.40
N LEU A 131 -24.72 -16.61 -6.35
CA LEU A 131 -24.28 -17.97 -6.05
C LEU A 131 -24.59 -18.36 -4.60
N LEU A 132 -24.38 -17.45 -3.65
CA LEU A 132 -24.72 -17.66 -2.24
C LEU A 132 -26.23 -17.86 -2.04
N ASP A 133 -27.06 -17.05 -2.69
CA ASP A 133 -28.52 -17.16 -2.59
C ASP A 133 -29.05 -18.48 -3.17
N LYS A 134 -28.43 -18.97 -4.26
CA LYS A 134 -28.91 -20.17 -4.98
C LYS A 134 -28.34 -21.48 -4.43
N TYR A 135 -27.08 -21.48 -4.01
CA TYR A 135 -26.34 -22.70 -3.64
C TYR A 135 -25.78 -22.66 -2.21
N GLY A 136 -25.91 -21.55 -1.49
CA GLY A 136 -25.38 -21.43 -0.13
C GLY A 136 -23.86 -21.61 -0.07
N HIS A 137 -23.41 -22.67 0.58
CA HIS A 137 -21.98 -23.01 0.72
C HIS A 137 -21.56 -24.24 -0.11
N ASP A 138 -22.43 -24.74 -1.00
CA ASP A 138 -22.13 -25.88 -1.86
C ASP A 138 -21.32 -25.48 -3.09
N TYR A 139 -20.02 -25.26 -2.89
CA TYR A 139 -19.11 -24.79 -3.95
C TYR A 139 -19.04 -25.73 -5.15
N LYS A 140 -19.23 -27.05 -4.96
CA LYS A 140 -19.24 -28.01 -6.07
C LYS A 140 -20.46 -27.82 -6.96
N ALA A 141 -21.61 -27.44 -6.41
CA ALA A 141 -22.81 -27.14 -7.17
C ALA A 141 -22.66 -25.81 -7.94
N MET A 142 -22.03 -24.81 -7.32
CA MET A 142 -21.76 -23.52 -7.97
C MET A 142 -20.91 -23.62 -9.24
N VAL A 143 -19.96 -24.57 -9.30
CA VAL A 143 -19.15 -24.80 -10.51
C VAL A 143 -20.02 -25.13 -11.72
N LYS A 144 -21.11 -25.87 -11.50
CA LYS A 144 -22.05 -26.31 -12.55
C LYS A 144 -23.06 -25.24 -12.93
N ASP A 145 -23.07 -24.07 -12.28
CA ASP A 145 -24.01 -23.01 -12.59
C ASP A 145 -23.73 -22.39 -13.96
N LYS A 146 -24.81 -22.07 -14.70
CA LYS A 146 -24.72 -21.50 -16.05
C LYS A 146 -24.03 -20.12 -16.08
N LYS A 147 -24.11 -19.33 -15.00
CA LYS A 147 -23.45 -18.02 -14.90
C LYS A 147 -21.95 -18.14 -14.60
N ASN A 148 -21.44 -19.32 -14.27
CA ASN A 148 -20.01 -19.60 -14.18
C ASN A 148 -19.37 -19.72 -15.58
N TYR A 149 -19.50 -18.67 -16.39
CA TYR A 149 -19.05 -18.64 -17.79
C TYR A 149 -17.55 -18.88 -17.94
N TYR A 150 -16.76 -18.36 -16.99
CA TYR A 150 -15.31 -18.51 -16.96
C TYR A 150 -14.84 -19.86 -16.42
N GLN A 151 -15.77 -20.80 -16.17
CA GLN A 151 -15.47 -22.17 -15.74
C GLN A 151 -14.59 -22.19 -14.49
N GLU A 152 -14.91 -21.34 -13.51
CA GLU A 152 -14.15 -21.27 -12.28
C GLU A 152 -14.26 -22.58 -11.50
N THR A 153 -13.13 -23.02 -10.97
CA THR A 153 -13.06 -24.18 -10.11
C THR A 153 -13.69 -23.88 -8.75
N TRP A 154 -14.16 -24.93 -8.06
CA TRP A 154 -14.79 -24.79 -6.74
C TRP A 154 -13.87 -24.09 -5.72
N LYS A 155 -12.54 -24.28 -5.83
CA LYS A 155 -11.55 -23.62 -4.97
C LYS A 155 -11.49 -22.11 -5.24
N GLN A 156 -11.57 -21.70 -6.51
CA GLN A 156 -11.59 -20.28 -6.89
C GLN A 156 -12.89 -19.61 -6.42
N LEU A 157 -14.04 -20.26 -6.61
CA LEU A 157 -15.33 -19.77 -6.12
C LEU A 157 -15.33 -19.64 -4.60
N ARG A 158 -14.83 -20.65 -3.88
CA ARG A 158 -14.64 -20.60 -2.42
C ARG A 158 -13.75 -19.44 -2.00
N ALA A 159 -12.62 -19.24 -2.68
CA ALA A 159 -11.70 -18.14 -2.36
C ALA A 159 -12.33 -16.76 -2.59
N LYS A 160 -13.12 -16.61 -3.66
CA LYS A 160 -13.89 -15.39 -3.95
C LYS A 160 -14.95 -15.12 -2.88
N ILE A 161 -15.72 -16.14 -2.51
CA ILE A 161 -16.73 -16.04 -1.45
C ILE A 161 -16.07 -15.70 -0.11
N LYS A 162 -14.97 -16.37 0.25
CA LYS A 162 -14.21 -16.06 1.47
C LYS A 162 -13.69 -14.62 1.48
N LYS A 163 -13.21 -14.13 0.33
CA LYS A 163 -12.78 -12.73 0.17
C LYS A 163 -13.96 -11.77 0.35
N PHE A 164 -15.13 -12.09 -0.20
CA PHE A 164 -16.35 -11.30 -0.05
C PHE A 164 -16.83 -11.24 1.42
N MET A 165 -16.95 -12.39 2.09
CA MET A 165 -17.29 -12.48 3.52
C MET A 165 -16.29 -11.71 4.39
N GLY A 166 -15.02 -11.69 3.99
CA GLY A 166 -14.00 -10.94 4.68
C GLY A 166 -14.17 -9.43 4.62
N ILE A 167 -15.02 -8.86 3.75
CA ILE A 167 -15.25 -7.41 3.58
C ILE A 167 -16.53 -7.02 4.33
N PRO A 168 -16.44 -6.40 5.53
CA PRO A 168 -17.61 -6.17 6.38
C PRO A 168 -18.66 -5.27 5.73
N LYS A 169 -18.24 -4.24 4.98
CA LYS A 169 -19.17 -3.30 4.34
C LYS A 169 -20.09 -3.98 3.31
N GLN A 170 -19.50 -4.74 2.38
CA GLN A 170 -20.26 -5.39 1.31
C GLN A 170 -21.02 -6.63 1.80
N TYR A 171 -20.42 -7.40 2.70
CA TYR A 171 -21.08 -8.57 3.26
C TYR A 171 -22.20 -8.18 4.23
N GLY A 172 -22.00 -7.12 5.03
CA GLY A 172 -23.03 -6.57 5.90
C GLY A 172 -24.24 -6.04 5.13
N GLU A 173 -24.02 -5.34 4.01
CA GLU A 173 -25.10 -4.94 3.09
C GLU A 173 -25.90 -6.16 2.59
N TYR A 174 -25.20 -7.23 2.21
CA TYR A 174 -25.82 -8.49 1.80
C TYR A 174 -26.66 -9.14 2.91
N LEU A 175 -26.10 -9.26 4.12
CA LEU A 175 -26.79 -9.84 5.27
C LEU A 175 -28.02 -9.02 5.68
N LYS A 176 -27.90 -7.69 5.66
CA LYS A 176 -29.01 -6.76 5.95
C LYS A 176 -30.12 -6.90 4.92
N ALA A 177 -29.79 -6.99 3.63
CA ALA A 177 -30.78 -7.17 2.57
C ALA A 177 -31.56 -8.50 2.68
N ARG A 178 -30.95 -9.53 3.28
CA ARG A 178 -31.55 -10.86 3.46
C ARG A 178 -32.18 -11.07 4.85
N GLY A 179 -32.10 -10.08 5.75
CA GLY A 179 -32.61 -10.21 7.12
C GLY A 179 -31.89 -11.30 7.93
N LEU A 180 -30.66 -11.64 7.55
CA LEU A 180 -29.83 -12.66 8.21
C LEU A 180 -28.89 -12.06 9.26
N LEU A 181 -28.80 -10.73 9.31
CA LEU A 181 -28.47 -10.03 10.53
C LEU A 181 -29.80 -9.94 11.29
N ASP A 182 -29.87 -10.56 12.47
CA ASP A 182 -30.91 -10.23 13.42
C ASP A 182 -30.95 -8.71 13.50
N LYS A 183 -32.14 -8.12 13.38
CA LYS A 183 -32.31 -6.73 13.74
C LYS A 183 -31.76 -6.66 15.17
N GLU A 184 -30.68 -5.91 15.37
CA GLU A 184 -30.26 -5.52 16.71
C GLU A 184 -31.56 -5.12 17.42
N GLU A 185 -31.90 -5.83 18.50
CA GLU A 185 -33.15 -5.62 19.25
C GLU A 185 -33.40 -4.12 19.33
N ASP A 186 -34.56 -3.67 18.84
CA ASP A 186 -34.84 -2.25 18.64
C ASP A 186 -34.44 -1.50 19.92
N GLU A 187 -33.61 -0.46 19.84
CA GLU A 187 -33.12 0.28 21.02
C GLU A 187 -34.27 0.76 21.94
N GLU A 188 -35.48 0.83 21.41
CA GLU A 188 -36.72 1.10 22.12
C GLU A 188 -37.18 -0.05 23.03
N GLU A 189 -36.99 -1.32 22.65
CA GLU A 189 -37.28 -2.49 23.49
C GLU A 189 -36.30 -2.60 24.66
N LEU A 190 -35.00 -2.33 24.42
CA LEU A 190 -33.98 -2.25 25.47
C LEU A 190 -34.23 -1.08 26.43
N LYS A 191 -34.66 0.09 25.92
CA LYS A 191 -35.07 1.24 26.77
C LYS A 191 -36.34 0.95 27.57
N LYS A 192 -37.29 0.19 27.01
CA LYS A 192 -38.54 -0.19 27.68
C LYS A 192 -38.29 -1.23 28.78
N GLN A 193 -37.41 -2.20 28.55
CA GLN A 193 -36.97 -3.16 29.56
C GLN A 193 -36.17 -2.48 30.68
N ALA A 194 -35.24 -1.58 30.35
CA ALA A 194 -34.49 -0.81 31.35
C ALA A 194 -35.39 0.11 32.21
N LYS A 195 -36.44 0.69 31.60
CA LYS A 195 -37.43 1.51 32.32
C LYS A 195 -38.35 0.68 33.22
N ALA A 196 -38.71 -0.54 32.83
CA ALA A 196 -39.49 -1.46 33.67
C ALA A 196 -38.67 -1.90 34.90
N LEU A 197 -37.40 -2.25 34.69
CA LEU A 197 -36.51 -2.67 35.78
C LEU A 197 -36.25 -1.56 36.82
N ALA A 198 -36.22 -0.30 36.39
CA ALA A 198 -36.02 0.85 37.28
C ALA A 198 -37.27 1.22 38.13
N MET A 199 -38.45 0.69 37.80
CA MET A 199 -39.70 0.96 38.53
C MET A 199 -40.01 -0.09 39.60
N ASP A 200 -39.41 -1.27 39.53
CA ASP A 200 -39.63 -2.36 40.50
C ASP A 200 -38.75 -2.23 41.76
N ASP A 201 -37.71 -1.38 41.76
CA ASP A 201 -36.80 -1.12 42.89
C ASP A 201 -37.21 0.08 43.78
N SER A 202 -38.41 0.65 43.58
CA SER A 202 -38.88 1.88 44.26
C SER A 202 -40.09 1.71 45.20
N ASP A 203 -40.52 0.48 45.50
CA ASP A 203 -41.54 0.18 46.52
C ASP A 203 -40.96 -0.64 47.69
#